data_AF-A0A972UT01-F1
#
_entry.id   AF-A0A972UT01-F1
#
_cell.length_a   1.000
_cell.length_b   1.000
_cell.length_c   1.000
_cell.angle_alpha   90.00
_cell.angle_beta   90.00
_cell.angle_gamma   90.00
#
_symmetry.space_group_name_H-M   'P 1'
#
loop_
_entity.id
_entity.type
_entity.pdbx_description
1 polymer ?
#
loop_
_entity_poly.entity_id
_entity_poly.type
_entity_poly.pdbx_seq_one_letter_code
_entity_poly.pdbx_strand_id
1 'polypeptide(L)'
;MKINLIKITVLLFLVLSCSIDEHYYYCFSRNQNINIYFVKDGQLNFTASKVDLDTIRIETTPWLKQSEIDFYDWSSHIFYLHNEKKKETQEGRFFVVSNNNKRLFLGIFFPMYMSSIPQIPAIIASEDFFYPNDVVALGGYSFFESTNILDKNFEFKEALQNAGLLQYGIEVDLLKVKQINSTSIQYTYKVTNLDSDKIYILDPDKMGASRFHYYTNGVSFRHSDQYYYPQNIKSTASDKILSSWYYRLLPGQSLTRTVKLEGFQSLPSGKIEAYFNFPGSSVKSGEWEKRDGRIWLGNFRIEKEMTLQ
;
A
#
# COMPACT_ATOMS: atom_id res chain seq x y z
N MET A 1 23.73 -11.27 -61.34
CA MET A 1 23.40 -9.88 -60.96
C MET A 1 22.75 -9.91 -59.59
N LYS A 2 23.28 -9.11 -58.66
CA LYS A 2 23.27 -9.30 -57.20
C LYS A 2 21.86 -9.21 -56.58
N ILE A 3 21.34 -10.33 -56.11
CA ILE A 3 20.10 -10.40 -55.33
C ILE A 3 20.44 -10.28 -53.84
N ASN A 4 19.95 -9.19 -53.23
CA ASN A 4 19.45 -9.07 -51.86
C ASN A 4 20.10 -9.90 -50.74
N LEU A 5 21.39 -9.74 -50.48
CA LEU A 5 22.00 -10.28 -49.25
C LEU A 5 21.72 -9.41 -48.01
N ILE A 6 21.37 -8.13 -48.20
CA ILE A 6 21.20 -7.15 -47.10
C ILE A 6 19.83 -7.27 -46.40
N LYS A 7 18.79 -7.79 -47.07
CA LYS A 7 17.46 -7.93 -46.44
C LYS A 7 17.32 -9.15 -45.53
N ILE A 8 18.16 -10.17 -45.68
CA ILE A 8 18.12 -11.38 -44.85
C ILE A 8 18.83 -11.13 -43.49
N THR A 9 19.84 -10.27 -43.45
CA THR A 9 20.56 -9.97 -42.20
C THR A 9 19.74 -9.14 -41.21
N VAL A 10 18.87 -8.25 -41.69
CA VAL A 10 17.98 -7.44 -40.82
C VAL A 10 16.82 -8.27 -40.27
N LEU A 11 16.34 -9.27 -41.02
CA LEU A 11 15.30 -10.18 -40.52
C LEU A 11 15.85 -11.12 -39.44
N LEU A 12 17.13 -11.56 -39.55
CA LEU A 12 17.75 -12.44 -38.55
C LEU A 12 17.97 -11.74 -37.19
N PHE A 13 18.20 -10.43 -37.18
CA PHE A 13 18.31 -9.66 -35.92
C PHE A 13 16.96 -9.44 -35.22
N LEU A 14 15.85 -9.45 -35.96
CA LEU A 14 14.51 -9.32 -35.38
C LEU A 14 13.97 -10.63 -34.78
N VAL A 15 14.51 -11.80 -35.16
CA VAL A 15 14.16 -13.08 -34.51
C VAL A 15 15.09 -13.42 -33.33
N LEU A 16 16.28 -12.80 -33.27
CA LEU A 16 17.17 -12.89 -32.10
C LEU A 16 16.87 -11.83 -31.03
N SER A 17 15.99 -10.86 -31.31
CA SER A 17 15.34 -10.03 -30.29
C SER A 17 13.99 -10.61 -29.85
N CYS A 18 13.80 -11.93 -29.98
CA CYS A 18 12.93 -12.63 -29.04
C CYS A 18 13.58 -12.44 -27.68
N SER A 19 13.04 -11.47 -26.96
CA SER A 19 13.23 -11.25 -25.54
C SER A 19 13.38 -12.60 -24.87
N ILE A 20 14.47 -12.72 -24.14
CA ILE A 20 14.54 -13.60 -22.99
C ILE A 20 13.25 -13.34 -22.20
N ASP A 21 12.26 -14.20 -22.39
CA ASP A 21 11.24 -14.41 -21.37
C ASP A 21 12.01 -14.96 -20.20
N GLU A 22 12.48 -14.05 -19.34
CA GLU A 22 12.76 -14.33 -17.94
C GLU A 22 11.42 -14.70 -17.30
N HIS A 23 10.86 -15.85 -17.71
CA HIS A 23 10.09 -16.67 -16.81
C HIS A 23 11.05 -17.04 -15.68
N TYR A 24 11.13 -16.16 -14.68
CA TYR A 24 11.61 -16.50 -13.35
C TYR A 24 10.74 -17.65 -12.87
N TYR A 25 11.17 -18.88 -13.16
CA TYR A 25 10.77 -20.04 -12.41
C TYR A 25 11.32 -19.83 -11.00
N TYR A 26 10.57 -19.11 -10.18
CA TYR A 26 10.77 -19.13 -8.74
C TYR A 26 10.64 -20.58 -8.31
N CYS A 27 11.74 -21.19 -7.91
CA CYS A 27 11.70 -22.46 -7.20
C CYS A 27 11.03 -22.19 -5.85
N PHE A 28 9.71 -22.29 -5.83
CA PHE A 28 8.92 -22.31 -4.60
C PHE A 28 9.47 -23.41 -3.69
N SER A 29 10.11 -23.00 -2.60
CA SER A 29 10.42 -23.92 -1.52
C SER A 29 9.10 -24.35 -0.89
N ARG A 30 8.69 -25.60 -1.12
CA ARG A 30 7.43 -26.18 -0.61
C ARG A 30 7.32 -26.23 0.93
N ASN A 31 8.30 -25.68 1.65
CA ASN A 31 8.36 -25.71 3.11
C ASN A 31 8.23 -24.31 3.73
N GLN A 32 7.51 -23.37 3.10
CA GLN A 32 7.13 -22.13 3.79
C GLN A 32 5.80 -22.32 4.54
N ASN A 33 5.71 -21.72 5.72
CA ASN A 33 4.48 -21.75 6.53
C ASN A 33 4.34 -20.44 7.30
N ILE A 34 3.90 -19.41 6.59
CA ILE A 34 3.69 -18.05 7.12
C ILE A 34 2.37 -18.03 7.88
N ASN A 35 2.44 -17.88 9.20
CA ASN A 35 1.29 -17.89 10.08
C ASN A 35 1.36 -16.75 11.09
N ILE A 36 0.19 -16.30 11.54
CA ILE A 36 0.06 -15.32 12.61
C ILE A 36 -0.49 -16.03 13.84
N TYR A 37 0.25 -15.96 14.96
CA TYR A 37 -0.12 -16.56 16.24
C TYR A 37 -0.34 -15.47 17.28
N PHE A 38 -1.31 -15.66 18.18
CA PHE A 38 -1.39 -14.80 19.34
C PHE A 38 -0.29 -15.10 20.34
N VAL A 39 0.16 -14.05 21.02
CA VAL A 39 1.00 -14.15 22.22
C VAL A 39 0.12 -14.54 23.40
N LYS A 40 0.57 -15.44 24.27
CA LYS A 40 -0.17 -15.80 25.49
C LYS A 40 -0.29 -14.59 26.42
N ASP A 41 -1.44 -14.45 27.07
CA ASP A 41 -1.79 -13.28 27.88
C ASP A 41 -0.79 -13.00 29.02
N GLY A 42 -0.69 -11.72 29.40
CA GLY A 42 0.10 -11.26 30.54
C GLY A 42 1.61 -11.18 30.34
N GLN A 43 2.12 -11.43 29.12
CA GLN A 43 3.56 -11.38 28.84
C GLN A 43 4.08 -10.00 28.43
N LEU A 44 3.24 -9.18 27.80
CA LEU A 44 3.62 -7.91 27.20
C LEU A 44 2.68 -6.79 27.66
N ASN A 45 3.21 -5.58 27.65
CA ASN A 45 2.44 -4.36 27.85
C ASN A 45 2.45 -3.52 26.56
N PHE A 46 1.52 -2.56 26.45
CA PHE A 46 1.37 -1.72 25.27
C PHE A 46 2.61 -0.88 24.91
N THR A 47 3.56 -0.72 25.83
CA THR A 47 4.82 0.01 25.61
C THR A 47 5.95 -0.87 25.08
N ALA A 48 5.71 -2.17 24.87
CA ALA A 48 6.72 -3.10 24.38
C ALA A 48 7.10 -2.78 22.92
N SER A 49 8.27 -2.17 22.73
CA SER A 49 8.83 -1.86 21.40
C SER A 49 10.05 -2.70 21.05
N LYS A 50 10.71 -3.31 22.04
CA LYS A 50 11.88 -4.18 21.87
C LYS A 50 11.72 -5.41 22.75
N VAL A 51 11.37 -6.52 22.13
CA VAL A 51 11.21 -7.81 22.80
C VAL A 51 12.03 -8.82 22.05
N ASP A 52 12.76 -9.65 22.78
CA ASP A 52 13.36 -10.85 22.21
C ASP A 52 12.25 -11.83 21.84
N LEU A 53 12.02 -11.98 20.53
CA LEU A 53 10.95 -12.80 19.99
C LEU A 53 11.04 -14.25 20.48
N ASP A 54 12.24 -14.77 20.74
CA ASP A 54 12.45 -16.17 21.15
C ASP A 54 11.93 -16.46 22.57
N THR A 55 11.85 -15.43 23.40
CA THR A 55 11.33 -15.54 24.78
C THR A 55 9.80 -15.54 24.87
N ILE A 56 9.11 -15.11 23.80
CA ILE A 56 7.66 -14.94 23.79
C ILE A 56 6.96 -16.29 23.65
N ARG A 57 6.06 -16.61 24.58
CA ARG A 57 5.19 -17.79 24.43
C ARG A 57 4.00 -17.43 23.55
N ILE A 58 3.81 -18.18 22.47
CA ILE A 58 2.67 -18.03 21.55
C ILE A 58 1.65 -19.16 21.74
N GLU A 59 0.43 -18.94 21.28
CA GLU A 59 -0.59 -19.98 21.18
C GLU A 59 -0.19 -21.06 20.16
N THR A 60 -0.71 -22.27 20.34
CA THR A 60 -0.40 -23.41 19.45
C THR A 60 -1.19 -23.36 18.14
N THR A 61 -2.35 -22.70 18.16
CA THR A 61 -3.22 -22.55 16.99
C THR A 61 -2.99 -21.18 16.38
N PRO A 62 -2.65 -21.09 15.08
CA PRO A 62 -2.54 -19.80 14.42
C PRO A 62 -3.91 -19.15 14.28
N TRP A 63 -3.96 -17.82 14.46
CA TRP A 63 -5.13 -17.00 14.15
C TRP A 63 -5.34 -16.89 12.65
N LEU A 64 -4.26 -16.70 11.89
CA LEU A 64 -4.26 -16.69 10.43
C LEU A 64 -3.21 -17.67 9.91
N LYS A 65 -3.62 -18.57 9.02
CA LYS A 65 -2.76 -19.55 8.38
C LYS A 65 -2.34 -19.10 6.98
N GLN A 66 -1.19 -19.57 6.52
CA GLN A 66 -0.74 -19.35 5.13
C GLN A 66 -1.81 -19.76 4.10
N SER A 67 -2.49 -20.88 4.35
CA SER A 67 -3.54 -21.43 3.48
C SER A 67 -4.84 -20.61 3.46
N GLU A 68 -4.92 -19.54 4.24
CA GLU A 68 -6.07 -18.63 4.27
C GLU A 68 -5.75 -17.30 3.57
N ILE A 69 -4.51 -17.13 3.08
CA ILE A 69 -4.00 -15.91 2.46
C ILE A 69 -4.00 -16.11 0.94
N ASP A 70 -4.68 -15.24 0.21
CA ASP A 70 -4.57 -15.15 -1.25
C ASP A 70 -3.19 -14.59 -1.62
N PHE A 71 -2.87 -13.40 -1.10
CA PHE A 71 -1.57 -12.77 -1.28
C PHE A 71 -1.35 -11.68 -0.22
N TYR A 72 -0.12 -11.17 -0.20
CA TYR A 72 0.32 -10.03 0.58
C TYR A 72 0.81 -8.92 -0.34
N ASP A 73 0.21 -7.74 -0.23
CA ASP A 73 0.64 -6.55 -0.95
C ASP A 73 1.75 -5.83 -0.18
N TRP A 74 2.96 -5.83 -0.74
CA TRP A 74 4.14 -5.24 -0.10
C TRP A 74 4.04 -3.72 0.00
N SER A 75 3.53 -3.04 -1.04
CA SER A 75 3.48 -1.58 -1.09
C SER A 75 2.56 -0.94 -0.05
N SER A 76 1.58 -1.70 0.45
CA SER A 76 0.62 -1.23 1.47
C SER A 76 0.59 -2.07 2.74
N HIS A 77 1.40 -3.13 2.79
CA HIS A 77 1.46 -4.10 3.90
C HIS A 77 0.11 -4.74 4.24
N ILE A 78 -0.60 -5.23 3.23
CA ILE A 78 -1.96 -5.78 3.38
C ILE A 78 -1.99 -7.27 3.03
N PHE A 79 -2.57 -8.09 3.91
CA PHE A 79 -2.99 -9.44 3.56
C PHE A 79 -4.40 -9.42 2.95
N TYR A 80 -4.55 -10.09 1.82
CA TYR A 80 -5.83 -10.42 1.21
C TYR A 80 -6.14 -11.89 1.49
N LEU A 81 -7.36 -12.20 1.91
CA LEU A 81 -7.73 -13.49 2.47
C LEU A 81 -8.81 -14.18 1.66
N HIS A 82 -8.77 -15.52 1.63
CA HIS A 82 -9.82 -16.33 1.01
C HIS A 82 -11.16 -16.21 1.75
N ASN A 83 -11.13 -15.92 3.05
CA ASN A 83 -12.30 -15.86 3.91
C ASN A 83 -12.17 -14.74 4.94
N GLU A 84 -13.31 -14.24 5.39
CA GLU A 84 -13.39 -13.22 6.43
C GLU A 84 -12.76 -13.65 7.77
N LYS A 85 -12.12 -12.71 8.46
CA LYS A 85 -11.55 -12.84 9.80
C LYS A 85 -12.07 -11.72 10.70
N LYS A 86 -12.68 -12.12 11.82
CA LYS A 86 -13.12 -11.17 12.85
C LYS A 86 -11.92 -10.58 13.59
N LYS A 87 -11.81 -9.24 13.57
CA LYS A 87 -10.70 -8.48 14.19
C LYS A 87 -11.11 -7.81 15.50
N GLU A 88 -12.36 -7.36 15.59
CA GLU A 88 -12.91 -6.59 16.73
C GLU A 88 -12.78 -7.30 18.08
N THR A 89 -12.80 -8.63 18.10
CA THR A 89 -12.73 -9.42 19.34
C THR A 89 -11.29 -9.61 19.84
N GLN A 90 -10.30 -9.08 19.12
CA GLN A 90 -8.88 -9.31 19.36
C GLN A 90 -8.17 -8.05 19.87
N GLU A 91 -8.89 -6.98 20.21
CA GLU A 91 -8.27 -5.72 20.63
C GLU A 91 -7.28 -5.90 21.80
N GLY A 92 -6.14 -5.22 21.72
CA GLY A 92 -5.08 -5.27 22.73
C GLY A 92 -4.23 -6.53 22.70
N ARG A 93 -4.59 -7.54 21.90
CA ARG A 93 -3.82 -8.78 21.80
C ARG A 93 -2.59 -8.59 20.94
N PHE A 94 -1.45 -9.08 21.43
CA PHE A 94 -0.23 -9.15 20.66
C PHE A 94 -0.23 -10.40 19.77
N PHE A 95 0.40 -10.28 18.60
CA PHE A 95 0.59 -11.41 17.69
C PHE A 95 2.04 -11.49 17.21
N VAL A 96 2.45 -12.67 16.80
CA VAL A 96 3.74 -12.91 16.15
C VAL A 96 3.49 -13.49 14.77
N VAL A 97 4.11 -12.89 13.76
CA VAL A 97 4.19 -13.50 12.42
C VAL A 97 5.41 -14.41 12.41
N SER A 98 5.20 -15.67 12.03
CA SER A 98 6.23 -16.69 11.96
C SER A 98 6.25 -17.31 10.58
N ASN A 99 7.44 -17.73 10.14
CA ASN A 99 7.60 -18.62 9.01
C ASN A 99 8.22 -19.93 9.50
N ASN A 100 7.45 -21.01 9.45
CA ASN A 100 7.76 -22.26 10.16
C ASN A 100 7.98 -22.00 11.65
N ASN A 101 9.16 -22.34 12.18
CA ASN A 101 9.53 -22.13 13.57
C ASN A 101 10.24 -20.79 13.82
N LYS A 102 10.51 -20.00 12.77
CA LYS A 102 11.20 -18.71 12.90
C LYS A 102 10.20 -17.59 13.08
N ARG A 103 10.34 -16.83 14.17
CA ARG A 103 9.51 -15.64 14.46
C ARG A 103 10.11 -14.44 13.72
N LEU A 104 9.30 -13.76 12.91
CA LEU A 104 9.75 -12.70 12.02
C LEU A 104 9.57 -11.30 12.62
N PHE A 105 8.40 -11.06 13.23
CA PHE A 105 8.13 -9.82 13.96
C PHE A 105 6.94 -9.97 14.91
N LEU A 106 6.90 -9.07 15.88
CA LEU A 106 5.78 -8.86 16.80
C LEU A 106 4.87 -7.76 16.25
N GLY A 107 3.57 -7.91 16.43
CA GLY A 107 2.59 -6.85 16.20
C GLY A 107 1.48 -6.86 17.24
N ILE A 108 0.52 -5.95 17.09
CA ILE A 108 -0.60 -5.79 18.02
C ILE A 108 -1.91 -5.52 17.29
N PHE A 109 -3.01 -6.07 17.80
CA PHE A 109 -4.35 -5.62 17.46
C PHE A 109 -4.64 -4.32 18.20
N PHE A 110 -4.47 -3.19 17.52
CA PHE A 110 -4.52 -1.87 18.13
C PHE A 110 -5.97 -1.38 18.29
N PRO A 111 -6.41 -1.07 19.52
CA PRO A 111 -7.69 -0.41 19.76
C PRO A 111 -7.61 1.10 19.45
N MET A 112 -8.47 1.59 18.56
CA MET A 112 -8.47 2.99 18.11
C MET A 112 -8.80 4.01 19.21
N TYR A 113 -9.38 3.60 20.34
CA TYR A 113 -9.64 4.50 21.47
C TYR A 113 -8.38 4.82 22.29
N MET A 114 -7.25 4.15 22.04
CA MET A 114 -5.99 4.45 22.73
C MET A 114 -5.30 5.69 22.15
N SER A 115 -4.82 6.55 23.03
CA SER A 115 -4.10 7.78 22.64
C SER A 115 -2.62 7.56 22.32
N SER A 116 -2.08 6.36 22.57
CA SER A 116 -0.69 6.00 22.29
C SER A 116 -0.55 5.27 20.96
N ILE A 117 0.37 5.69 20.11
CA ILE A 117 0.65 5.04 18.82
C ILE A 117 1.61 3.86 19.02
N PRO A 118 1.29 2.65 18.53
CA PRO A 118 2.19 1.51 18.65
C PRO A 118 3.45 1.71 17.81
N GLN A 119 4.60 1.34 18.39
CA GLN A 119 5.91 1.38 17.74
C GLN A 119 6.25 0.07 17.00
N ILE A 120 5.25 -0.81 16.84
CA ILE A 120 5.34 -2.12 16.19
C ILE A 120 4.19 -2.24 15.18
N PRO A 121 4.28 -3.13 14.19
CA PRO A 121 3.18 -3.43 13.26
C PRO A 121 1.83 -3.59 13.97
N ALA A 122 0.79 -2.95 13.42
CA ALA A 122 -0.52 -2.92 14.06
C ALA A 122 -1.63 -3.29 13.07
N ILE A 123 -2.53 -4.17 13.51
CA ILE A 123 -3.83 -4.40 12.87
C ILE A 123 -4.83 -3.58 13.67
N ILE A 124 -5.57 -2.67 13.03
CA ILE A 124 -6.62 -1.93 13.74
C ILE A 124 -7.73 -2.92 14.08
N ALA A 125 -8.07 -3.12 15.35
CA ALA A 125 -9.01 -4.17 15.70
C ALA A 125 -10.44 -3.86 15.20
N SER A 126 -10.82 -2.59 15.17
CA SER A 126 -12.07 -2.08 14.57
C SER A 126 -11.95 -1.82 13.06
N GLU A 127 -11.17 -2.64 12.34
CA GLU A 127 -10.77 -2.36 10.95
C GLU A 127 -11.91 -2.34 9.94
N ASP A 128 -13.07 -2.92 10.26
CA ASP A 128 -14.23 -3.03 9.36
C ASP A 128 -14.68 -1.68 8.79
N PHE A 129 -14.24 -0.58 9.43
CA PHE A 129 -14.40 0.78 8.92
C PHE A 129 -13.47 1.14 7.75
N PHE A 130 -12.22 0.66 7.75
CA PHE A 130 -11.18 0.99 6.77
C PHE A 130 -10.99 -0.10 5.71
N TYR A 131 -11.05 -1.37 6.13
CA TYR A 131 -10.81 -2.54 5.30
C TYR A 131 -11.91 -3.58 5.53
N PRO A 132 -12.35 -4.32 4.50
CA PRO A 132 -13.31 -5.40 4.68
C PRO A 132 -12.73 -6.54 5.54
N ASN A 133 -13.60 -7.46 5.98
CA ASN A 133 -13.21 -8.51 6.93
C ASN A 133 -12.30 -9.59 6.34
N ASP A 134 -12.21 -9.69 5.03
CA ASP A 134 -11.30 -10.56 4.28
C ASP A 134 -9.98 -9.86 3.90
N VAL A 135 -9.69 -8.71 4.50
CA VAL A 135 -8.46 -7.94 4.31
C VAL A 135 -7.88 -7.60 5.68
N VAL A 136 -6.57 -7.75 5.86
CA VAL A 136 -5.88 -7.45 7.13
C VAL A 136 -4.71 -6.53 6.82
N ALA A 137 -4.82 -5.25 7.15
CA ALA A 137 -3.73 -4.30 6.92
C ALA A 137 -2.83 -4.20 8.16
N LEU A 138 -1.52 -4.21 7.91
CA LEU A 138 -0.51 -3.89 8.91
C LEU A 138 -0.16 -2.39 8.77
N GLY A 139 -0.84 -1.52 9.53
CA GLY A 139 -0.52 -0.08 9.63
C GLY A 139 -1.57 0.92 9.08
N GLY A 140 -2.85 0.73 9.38
CA GLY A 140 -3.98 1.39 8.67
C GLY A 140 -4.41 2.83 9.01
N TYR A 141 -3.85 3.56 9.99
CA TYR A 141 -4.24 4.97 10.20
C TYR A 141 -3.03 5.83 10.62
N SER A 142 -2.36 6.44 9.64
CA SER A 142 -1.19 7.31 9.85
C SER A 142 0.02 6.67 10.55
N PHE A 143 0.18 5.34 10.56
CA PHE A 143 1.20 4.65 11.37
C PHE A 143 2.54 4.41 10.63
N PHE A 144 3.15 5.49 10.14
CA PHE A 144 4.40 5.54 9.35
C PHE A 144 5.62 4.89 10.01
N GLU A 145 5.65 4.80 11.34
CA GLU A 145 6.75 4.15 12.06
C GLU A 145 6.63 2.62 12.03
N SER A 146 5.40 2.10 11.96
CA SER A 146 5.13 0.66 11.97
C SER A 146 5.42 -0.01 10.62
N THR A 147 5.20 0.68 9.50
CA THR A 147 5.53 0.17 8.16
C THR A 147 7.03 0.21 7.90
N ASN A 148 7.75 1.23 8.42
CA ASN A 148 9.21 1.31 8.32
C ASN A 148 9.94 0.07 8.86
N ILE A 149 9.36 -0.61 9.87
CA ILE A 149 9.88 -1.88 10.39
C ILE A 149 9.67 -3.00 9.38
N LEU A 150 8.49 -3.06 8.76
CA LEU A 150 8.13 -4.07 7.75
C LEU A 150 8.93 -3.87 6.46
N ASP A 151 9.06 -2.63 5.97
CA ASP A 151 9.84 -2.27 4.79
C ASP A 151 11.30 -2.75 4.86
N LYS A 152 11.85 -2.81 6.09
CA LYS A 152 13.23 -3.26 6.37
C LYS A 152 13.31 -4.73 6.77
N ASN A 153 12.19 -5.44 6.88
CA ASN A 153 12.16 -6.86 7.24
C ASN A 153 12.34 -7.74 5.99
N PHE A 154 13.59 -7.83 5.54
CA PHE A 154 13.96 -8.63 4.35
C PHE A 154 13.61 -10.11 4.50
N GLU A 155 13.67 -10.66 5.71
CA GLU A 155 13.34 -12.06 5.97
C GLU A 155 11.85 -12.35 5.78
N PHE A 156 10.99 -11.41 6.18
CA PHE A 156 9.55 -11.51 5.92
C PHE A 156 9.23 -11.39 4.43
N LYS A 157 9.87 -10.44 3.73
CA LYS A 157 9.73 -10.32 2.28
C LYS A 157 10.15 -11.60 1.55
N GLU A 158 11.31 -12.14 1.91
CA GLU A 158 11.83 -13.38 1.34
C GLU A 158 10.91 -14.57 1.65
N ALA A 159 10.37 -14.66 2.87
CA ALA A 159 9.40 -15.70 3.21
C ALA A 159 8.16 -15.61 2.31
N LEU A 160 7.58 -14.43 2.16
CA LEU A 160 6.41 -14.18 1.29
C LEU A 160 6.71 -14.54 -0.16
N GLN A 161 7.89 -14.15 -0.67
CA GLN A 161 8.33 -14.45 -2.02
C GLN A 161 8.50 -15.95 -2.24
N ASN A 162 9.13 -16.65 -1.30
CA ASN A 162 9.34 -18.10 -1.36
C ASN A 162 8.04 -18.90 -1.23
N ALA A 163 7.04 -18.34 -0.54
CA ALA A 163 5.67 -18.87 -0.49
C ALA A 163 4.82 -18.48 -1.72
N GLY A 164 5.35 -17.57 -2.56
CA GLY A 164 4.65 -16.82 -3.63
C GLY A 164 3.31 -16.24 -3.21
N LEU A 165 3.30 -15.70 -2.00
CA LEU A 165 2.26 -14.79 -1.53
C LEU A 165 2.60 -13.33 -1.84
N LEU A 166 3.85 -13.01 -2.22
CA LEU A 166 4.28 -11.63 -2.42
C LEU A 166 3.68 -11.03 -3.71
N GLN A 167 2.95 -9.93 -3.56
CA GLN A 167 2.64 -8.97 -4.61
C GLN A 167 3.33 -7.64 -4.29
N TYR A 168 3.82 -6.94 -5.31
CA TYR A 168 4.49 -5.64 -5.15
C TYR A 168 3.51 -4.47 -5.10
N GLY A 169 2.31 -4.62 -5.67
CA GLY A 169 1.25 -3.63 -5.65
C GLY A 169 1.54 -2.44 -6.59
N ILE A 170 1.49 -1.23 -6.03
CA ILE A 170 1.73 0.02 -6.78
C ILE A 170 2.90 0.80 -6.22
N GLU A 171 3.56 1.55 -7.09
CA GLU A 171 4.44 2.65 -6.72
C GLU A 171 3.74 3.98 -7.01
N VAL A 172 3.85 4.96 -6.11
CA VAL A 172 3.35 6.31 -6.34
C VAL A 172 4.50 7.30 -6.15
N ASP A 173 4.64 8.23 -7.09
CA ASP A 173 5.62 9.33 -7.00
C ASP A 173 4.93 10.69 -7.18
N LEU A 174 5.33 11.67 -6.37
CA LEU A 174 4.94 13.07 -6.52
C LEU A 174 5.98 13.76 -7.42
N LEU A 175 5.60 14.01 -8.67
CA LEU A 175 6.51 14.51 -9.71
C LEU A 175 6.72 16.02 -9.62
N LYS A 176 5.63 16.78 -9.38
CA LYS A 176 5.67 18.24 -9.41
C LYS A 176 4.63 18.85 -8.48
N VAL A 177 4.98 19.98 -7.87
CA VAL A 177 4.05 20.90 -7.23
C VAL A 177 4.34 22.32 -7.75
N LYS A 178 3.31 23.01 -8.25
CA LYS A 178 3.39 24.35 -8.82
C LYS A 178 2.37 25.25 -8.17
N GLN A 179 2.80 26.41 -7.71
CA GLN A 179 1.94 27.49 -7.26
C GLN A 179 1.23 28.13 -8.48
N ILE A 180 -0.10 28.21 -8.42
CA ILE A 180 -0.91 28.91 -9.45
C ILE A 180 -1.11 30.37 -9.02
N ASN A 181 -1.39 30.59 -7.74
CA ASN A 181 -1.58 31.89 -7.11
C ASN A 181 -1.26 31.77 -5.60
N SER A 182 -1.60 32.76 -4.77
CA SER A 182 -1.27 32.73 -3.33
C SER A 182 -2.01 31.66 -2.51
N THR A 183 -3.07 31.03 -3.03
CA THR A 183 -3.93 30.08 -2.27
C THR A 183 -4.27 28.79 -3.05
N SER A 184 -3.65 28.59 -4.21
CA SER A 184 -3.91 27.45 -5.09
C SER A 184 -2.62 26.90 -5.68
N ILE A 185 -2.57 25.57 -5.78
CA ILE A 185 -1.49 24.82 -6.40
C ILE A 185 -2.03 23.89 -7.49
N GLN A 186 -1.11 23.40 -8.30
CA GLN A 186 -1.27 22.26 -9.17
C GLN A 186 -0.20 21.24 -8.80
N TYR A 187 -0.60 19.98 -8.60
CA TYR A 187 0.35 18.91 -8.35
C TYR A 187 0.19 17.78 -9.36
N THR A 188 1.31 17.15 -9.70
CA THR A 188 1.38 16.05 -10.65
C THR A 188 1.96 14.84 -9.94
N TYR A 189 1.25 13.71 -10.01
CA TYR A 189 1.72 12.44 -9.47
C TYR A 189 1.69 11.36 -10.55
N LYS A 190 2.48 10.32 -10.34
CA LYS A 190 2.54 9.12 -11.18
C LYS A 190 2.25 7.90 -10.32
N VAL A 191 1.37 7.02 -10.79
CA VAL A 191 1.12 5.70 -10.21
C VAL A 191 1.62 4.65 -11.19
N THR A 192 2.39 3.68 -10.73
CA THR A 192 2.91 2.58 -11.55
C THR A 192 2.44 1.26 -10.96
N ASN A 193 1.89 0.38 -11.78
CA ASN A 193 1.55 -0.98 -11.37
C ASN A 193 2.80 -1.87 -11.45
N LEU A 194 3.23 -2.41 -10.32
CA LEU A 194 4.39 -3.28 -10.21
C LEU A 194 4.04 -4.78 -10.25
N ASP A 195 2.75 -5.10 -10.29
CA ASP A 195 2.27 -6.48 -10.33
C ASP A 195 2.05 -7.00 -11.75
N SER A 196 1.88 -8.33 -11.82
CA SER A 196 1.46 -9.05 -13.02
C SER A 196 -0.05 -8.96 -13.30
N ASP A 197 -0.85 -8.54 -12.32
CA ASP A 197 -2.30 -8.41 -12.45
C ASP A 197 -2.72 -6.97 -12.71
N LYS A 198 -3.94 -6.77 -13.22
CA LYS A 198 -4.48 -5.41 -13.38
C LYS A 198 -4.90 -4.86 -12.01
N ILE A 199 -4.65 -3.58 -11.80
CA ILE A 199 -5.07 -2.88 -10.59
C ILE A 199 -6.05 -1.75 -10.95
N TYR A 200 -7.20 -1.74 -10.29
CA TYR A 200 -8.21 -0.70 -10.40
C TYR A 200 -7.98 0.35 -9.32
N ILE A 201 -7.61 1.56 -9.74
CA ILE A 201 -7.28 2.69 -8.84
C ILE A 201 -8.26 3.85 -9.02
N LEU A 202 -8.49 4.64 -7.98
CA LEU A 202 -9.29 5.87 -8.08
C LEU A 202 -8.62 6.89 -9.01
N ASP A 203 -9.40 7.47 -9.93
CA ASP A 203 -8.90 8.40 -10.94
C ASP A 203 -9.59 9.77 -10.85
N PRO A 204 -8.86 10.86 -10.54
CA PRO A 204 -9.42 12.20 -10.46
C PRO A 204 -10.04 12.67 -11.80
N ASP A 205 -9.57 12.19 -12.95
CA ASP A 205 -10.13 12.56 -14.25
C ASP A 205 -11.50 11.91 -14.49
N LYS A 206 -11.80 10.80 -13.80
CA LYS A 206 -13.09 10.09 -13.89
C LYS A 206 -14.08 10.51 -12.81
N MET A 207 -13.60 10.72 -11.58
CA MET A 207 -14.45 11.05 -10.44
C MET A 207 -14.57 12.55 -10.17
N GLY A 208 -13.68 13.37 -10.75
CA GLY A 208 -13.57 14.80 -10.49
C GLY A 208 -12.66 15.12 -9.30
N ALA A 209 -11.91 16.22 -9.41
CA ALA A 209 -10.92 16.64 -8.41
C ALA A 209 -11.51 16.91 -7.02
N SER A 210 -12.71 17.51 -6.92
CA SER A 210 -13.35 17.78 -5.62
C SER A 210 -13.66 16.50 -4.84
N ARG A 211 -13.99 15.42 -5.55
CA ARG A 211 -14.25 14.12 -4.95
C ARG A 211 -12.97 13.37 -4.66
N PHE A 212 -11.98 13.42 -5.56
CA PHE A 212 -10.66 12.87 -5.27
C PHE A 212 -10.04 13.50 -4.01
N HIS A 213 -10.23 14.80 -3.82
CA HIS A 213 -9.81 15.50 -2.60
C HIS A 213 -10.51 14.97 -1.34
N TYR A 214 -11.80 14.63 -1.40
CA TYR A 214 -12.53 14.04 -0.26
C TYR A 214 -11.84 12.78 0.29
N TYR A 215 -11.26 11.95 -0.59
CA TYR A 215 -10.57 10.72 -0.19
C TYR A 215 -9.09 10.91 0.16
N THR A 216 -8.44 11.98 -0.32
CA THR A 216 -6.97 12.14 -0.21
C THR A 216 -6.53 13.26 0.71
N ASN A 217 -7.40 14.24 0.96
CA ASN A 217 -7.03 15.59 1.43
C ASN A 217 -6.01 16.31 0.53
N GLY A 218 -5.73 15.81 -0.68
CA GLY A 218 -4.78 16.40 -1.62
C GLY A 218 -3.33 16.36 -1.13
N VAL A 219 -2.56 17.40 -1.49
CA VAL A 219 -1.17 17.59 -1.08
C VAL A 219 -1.13 18.61 0.06
N SER A 220 -0.31 18.35 1.07
CA SER A 220 0.06 19.31 2.11
C SER A 220 1.57 19.50 2.11
N PHE A 221 2.07 20.53 2.80
CA PHE A 221 3.51 20.80 2.86
C PHE A 221 3.93 21.40 4.19
N ARG A 222 5.17 21.11 4.55
CA ARG A 222 5.91 21.78 5.61
C ARG A 222 6.93 22.73 4.98
N HIS A 223 7.00 23.96 5.50
CA HIS A 223 8.03 24.93 5.16
C HIS A 223 8.51 25.58 6.44
N SER A 224 9.80 25.37 6.78
CA SER A 224 10.31 25.65 8.12
C SER A 224 9.43 24.96 9.18
N ASP A 225 8.98 25.67 10.20
CA ASP A 225 8.11 25.13 11.26
C ASP A 225 6.60 25.28 10.98
N GLN A 226 6.22 25.72 9.77
CA GLN A 226 4.82 25.94 9.39
C GLN A 226 4.29 24.83 8.51
N TYR A 227 3.05 24.40 8.81
CA TYR A 227 2.32 23.39 8.03
C TYR A 227 1.20 24.04 7.24
N TYR A 228 1.14 23.70 5.96
CA TYR A 228 0.19 24.26 5.01
C TYR A 228 -0.64 23.13 4.42
N TYR A 229 -1.94 23.30 4.52
CA TYR A 229 -2.92 22.35 4.06
C TYR A 229 -4.16 23.12 3.61
N PRO A 230 -4.98 22.55 2.72
CA PRO A 230 -6.22 23.19 2.32
C PRO A 230 -7.21 23.23 3.50
N GLN A 231 -7.73 24.41 3.82
CA GLN A 231 -8.59 24.63 5.01
C GLN A 231 -10.08 24.79 4.71
N ASN A 232 -10.48 25.00 3.44
CA ASN A 232 -11.89 25.31 3.10
C ASN A 232 -12.30 24.81 1.71
N ILE A 233 -11.86 23.61 1.30
CA ILE A 233 -12.29 23.06 0.01
C ILE A 233 -13.72 22.53 0.14
N LYS A 234 -14.61 22.95 -0.78
CA LYS A 234 -15.87 22.26 -1.00
C LYS A 234 -15.60 20.89 -1.61
N SER A 235 -15.46 19.87 -0.77
CA SER A 235 -15.40 18.48 -1.21
C SER A 235 -16.79 17.98 -1.55
N THR A 236 -16.92 17.17 -2.59
CA THR A 236 -18.17 16.45 -2.87
C THR A 236 -18.11 15.11 -2.16
N ALA A 237 -18.72 15.03 -0.97
CA ALA A 237 -18.86 13.76 -0.27
C ALA A 237 -19.59 12.75 -1.16
N SER A 238 -19.25 11.47 -1.00
CA SER A 238 -20.01 10.40 -1.62
C SER A 238 -20.04 9.18 -0.74
N ASP A 239 -21.24 8.68 -0.52
CA ASP A 239 -21.50 7.52 0.33
C ASP A 239 -21.02 6.21 -0.32
N LYS A 240 -20.70 6.22 -1.62
CA LYS A 240 -20.31 5.04 -2.39
C LYS A 240 -19.26 5.36 -3.45
N ILE A 241 -18.30 4.47 -3.61
CA ILE A 241 -17.36 4.50 -4.73
C ILE A 241 -18.00 3.83 -5.95
N LEU A 242 -18.08 4.56 -7.07
CA LEU A 242 -18.66 4.03 -8.31
C LEU A 242 -17.61 3.30 -9.15
N SER A 243 -17.98 2.19 -9.77
CA SER A 243 -17.10 1.44 -10.67
C SER A 243 -16.55 2.28 -11.83
N SER A 244 -17.30 3.31 -12.26
CA SER A 244 -16.89 4.24 -13.32
C SER A 244 -15.76 5.19 -12.91
N TRP A 245 -15.44 5.28 -11.61
CA TRP A 245 -14.35 6.13 -11.10
C TRP A 245 -12.98 5.46 -11.19
N TYR A 246 -12.94 4.15 -11.42
CA TYR A 246 -11.68 3.42 -11.48
C TYR A 246 -10.99 3.58 -12.83
N TYR A 247 -9.69 3.87 -12.80
CA TYR A 247 -8.80 3.59 -13.91
C TYR A 247 -8.26 2.17 -13.78
N ARG A 248 -8.26 1.43 -14.90
CA ARG A 248 -7.71 0.07 -14.96
C ARG A 248 -6.25 0.15 -15.39
N LEU A 249 -5.34 -0.01 -14.44
CA LEU A 249 -3.90 0.04 -14.63
C LEU A 249 -3.38 -1.35 -15.01
N LEU A 250 -2.81 -1.48 -16.21
CA LEU A 250 -2.23 -2.74 -16.69
C LEU A 250 -0.89 -3.04 -16.01
N PRO A 251 -0.42 -4.31 -16.02
CA PRO A 251 0.91 -4.67 -15.52
C PRO A 251 2.02 -3.81 -16.12
N GLY A 252 2.90 -3.28 -15.27
CA GLY A 252 4.00 -2.37 -15.66
C GLY A 252 3.56 -0.99 -16.15
N GLN A 253 2.26 -0.72 -16.26
CA GLN A 253 1.76 0.55 -16.77
C GLN A 253 1.92 1.65 -15.73
N SER A 254 2.26 2.85 -16.20
CA SER A 254 2.23 4.08 -15.40
C SER A 254 1.08 5.01 -15.83
N LEU A 255 0.44 5.64 -14.86
CA LEU A 255 -0.58 6.67 -15.03
C LEU A 255 -0.08 7.97 -14.41
N THR A 256 -0.08 9.06 -15.18
CA THR A 256 0.22 10.40 -14.65
C THR A 256 -1.06 11.24 -14.59
N ARG A 257 -1.26 11.93 -13.47
CA ARG A 257 -2.39 12.85 -13.27
C ARG A 257 -1.90 14.16 -12.72
N THR A 258 -2.57 15.23 -13.15
CA THR A 258 -2.31 16.58 -12.68
C THR A 258 -3.60 17.14 -12.10
N VAL A 259 -3.57 17.51 -10.82
CA VAL A 259 -4.74 17.93 -10.07
C VAL A 259 -4.55 19.36 -9.59
N LYS A 260 -5.59 20.18 -9.76
CA LYS A 260 -5.65 21.53 -9.19
C LYS A 260 -6.21 21.42 -7.77
N LEU A 261 -5.58 22.12 -6.83
CA LEU A 261 -5.98 22.18 -5.43
C LEU A 261 -6.00 23.62 -4.94
N GLU A 262 -7.02 24.00 -4.19
CA GLU A 262 -7.26 25.37 -3.75
C GLU A 262 -7.46 25.43 -2.23
N GLY A 263 -7.76 26.61 -1.67
CA GLY A 263 -8.13 26.73 -0.26
C GLY A 263 -6.96 26.68 0.72
N PHE A 264 -5.73 26.89 0.25
CA PHE A 264 -4.58 27.12 1.11
C PHE A 264 -4.63 28.52 1.71
N GLN A 265 -3.97 28.68 2.86
CA GLN A 265 -3.51 29.99 3.30
C GLN A 265 -2.42 30.53 2.34
N SER A 266 -1.89 31.74 2.60
CA SER A 266 -0.82 32.30 1.77
C SER A 266 0.35 31.33 1.64
N LEU A 267 0.55 30.80 0.45
CA LEU A 267 1.54 29.78 0.15
C LEU A 267 2.96 30.34 0.32
N PRO A 268 3.91 29.53 0.84
CA PRO A 268 5.31 29.90 0.87
C PRO A 268 5.91 29.85 -0.53
N SER A 269 7.14 30.31 -0.68
CA SER A 269 7.92 30.11 -1.91
C SER A 269 9.24 29.42 -1.58
N GLY A 270 9.80 28.69 -2.55
CA GLY A 270 11.08 28.01 -2.39
C GLY A 270 10.94 26.56 -1.91
N LYS A 271 11.92 26.08 -1.15
CA LYS A 271 12.00 24.66 -0.73
C LYS A 271 10.88 24.32 0.25
N ILE A 272 10.22 23.20 0.01
CA ILE A 272 9.16 22.64 0.85
C ILE A 272 9.35 21.14 1.01
N GLU A 273 8.78 20.57 2.04
CA GLU A 273 8.58 19.14 2.18
C GLU A 273 7.12 18.84 1.90
N ALA A 274 6.84 18.17 0.79
CA ALA A 274 5.49 17.88 0.32
C ALA A 274 5.06 16.49 0.75
N TYR A 275 3.79 16.39 1.15
CA TYR A 275 3.14 15.16 1.58
C TYR A 275 1.94 14.87 0.67
N PHE A 276 1.84 13.64 0.18
CA PHE A 276 0.69 13.20 -0.61
C PHE A 276 0.25 11.80 -0.18
N ASN A 277 -1.04 11.62 0.07
CA ASN A 277 -1.62 10.30 0.33
C ASN A 277 -2.44 9.87 -0.89
N PHE A 278 -1.98 8.83 -1.58
CA PHE A 278 -2.75 8.18 -2.63
C PHE A 278 -3.77 7.23 -1.99
N PRO A 279 -5.07 7.34 -2.33
CA PRO A 279 -6.12 6.70 -1.58
C PRO A 279 -6.37 5.27 -2.04
N GLY A 280 -6.67 4.41 -1.08
CA GLY A 280 -7.34 3.14 -1.32
C GLY A 280 -8.84 3.32 -1.56
N SER A 281 -9.49 2.23 -1.91
CA SER A 281 -10.95 2.16 -2.02
C SER A 281 -11.55 1.48 -0.80
N SER A 282 -12.73 1.90 -0.39
CA SER A 282 -13.55 1.20 0.60
C SER A 282 -14.60 0.36 -0.13
N VAL A 283 -14.53 -0.96 0.04
CA VAL A 283 -15.39 -1.96 -0.61
C VAL A 283 -15.79 -3.03 0.40
N LYS A 284 -16.82 -3.83 0.08
CA LYS A 284 -17.19 -4.97 0.93
C LYS A 284 -16.27 -6.17 0.69
N SER A 285 -16.35 -7.17 1.57
CA SER A 285 -15.63 -8.44 1.40
C SER A 285 -15.90 -9.06 0.02
N GLY A 286 -14.85 -9.54 -0.62
CA GLY A 286 -14.83 -10.11 -1.96
C GLY A 286 -14.98 -9.09 -3.10
N GLU A 287 -15.47 -7.87 -2.84
CA GLU A 287 -15.68 -6.88 -3.92
C GLU A 287 -14.37 -6.30 -4.46
N TRP A 288 -13.29 -6.41 -3.69
CA TRP A 288 -11.95 -6.01 -4.12
C TRP A 288 -11.44 -6.89 -5.26
N GLU A 289 -11.82 -8.16 -5.31
CA GLU A 289 -11.45 -9.06 -6.39
C GLU A 289 -12.26 -8.75 -7.65
N LYS A 290 -11.59 -8.75 -8.80
CA LYS A 290 -12.24 -8.63 -10.11
C LYS A 290 -11.81 -9.81 -10.97
N ARG A 291 -12.67 -10.19 -11.92
CA ARG A 291 -12.40 -11.27 -12.88
C ARG A 291 -11.06 -11.13 -13.60
N ASP A 292 -10.55 -9.91 -13.76
CA ASP A 292 -9.37 -9.62 -14.55
C ASP A 292 -8.31 -8.76 -13.83
N GLY A 293 -8.40 -8.67 -12.49
CA GLY A 293 -7.51 -7.86 -11.64
C GLY A 293 -8.08 -7.65 -10.23
N ARG A 294 -7.67 -6.57 -9.56
CA ARG A 294 -8.19 -6.22 -8.22
C ARG A 294 -8.33 -4.72 -8.01
N ILE A 295 -9.19 -4.31 -7.09
CA ILE A 295 -9.29 -2.93 -6.61
C ILE A 295 -8.18 -2.68 -5.60
N TRP A 296 -7.51 -1.54 -5.77
CA TRP A 296 -6.52 -1.06 -4.81
C TRP A 296 -7.21 -0.60 -3.52
N LEU A 297 -6.83 -1.22 -2.39
CA LEU A 297 -7.35 -0.88 -1.06
C LEU A 297 -6.30 -0.15 -0.19
N GLY A 298 -5.01 -0.28 -0.52
CA GLY A 298 -3.94 0.31 0.25
C GLY A 298 -3.96 1.83 0.26
N ASN A 299 -3.34 2.43 1.26
CA ASN A 299 -3.04 3.86 1.25
C ASN A 299 -1.53 4.02 1.09
N PHE A 300 -1.11 4.89 0.18
CA PHE A 300 0.30 5.10 -0.11
C PHE A 300 0.67 6.54 0.22
N ARG A 301 1.57 6.76 1.20
CA ARG A 301 2.06 8.11 1.52
C ARG A 301 3.40 8.36 0.84
N ILE A 302 3.49 9.54 0.26
CA ILE A 302 4.73 10.10 -0.28
C ILE A 302 5.12 11.29 0.59
N GLU A 303 6.42 11.37 0.88
CA GLU A 303 7.09 12.51 1.47
C GLU A 303 8.28 12.87 0.58
N LYS A 304 8.37 14.13 0.14
CA LYS A 304 9.39 14.55 -0.82
C LYS A 304 9.79 16.01 -0.63
N GLU A 305 11.09 16.27 -0.52
CA GLU A 305 11.60 17.65 -0.64
C GLU A 305 11.44 18.12 -2.09
N MET A 306 10.80 19.27 -2.27
CA MET A 306 10.52 19.87 -3.57
C MET A 306 10.70 21.38 -3.52
N THR A 307 10.72 22.04 -4.68
CA THR A 307 10.63 23.51 -4.76
C THR A 307 9.25 23.89 -5.23
N LEU A 308 8.54 24.70 -4.44
CA LEU A 308 7.28 25.31 -4.84
C LEU A 308 7.60 26.44 -5.83
N GLN A 309 7.31 26.16 -7.10
CA GLN A 309 7.51 27.07 -8.25
C GLN A 309 6.29 27.93 -8.49
#